data_AF-A0A089LTE5-F1
#
_entry.id   AF-A0A089LTE5-F1
#
_cell.length_a   1.000
_cell.length_b   1.000
_cell.length_c   1.000
_cell.angle_alpha   90.00
_cell.angle_beta   90.00
_cell.angle_gamma   90.00
#
_symmetry.space_group_name_H-M   'P 1'
#
loop_
_entity.id
_entity.type
_entity.pdbx_description
1 polymer ?
#
loop_
_entity_poly.entity_id
_entity_poly.type
_entity_poly.pdbx_seq_one_letter_code
_entity_poly.pdbx_strand_id
1 'polypeptide(L)'
;MAIVQVSSTNPQFSFLIKKNPNSGMQLRSVRKGMAYGWYTNEQTYNVYFKDADNEISYKQHAQEDFEYLNVSRYNTPLFPLNAINDFFSAPLKAQDERDTEGYEHTLFINMIHIERERVREGPVSFAQIGSK
;
A
#
# COMPACT_ATOMS: atom_id res chain seq x y z
N MET A 1 -8.94 -3.32 -8.17
CA MET A 1 -7.86 -4.32 -8.14
C MET A 1 -6.53 -3.61 -8.03
N ALA A 2 -5.75 -3.86 -6.98
CA ALA A 2 -4.47 -3.18 -6.76
C ALA A 2 -3.37 -4.21 -6.48
N ILE A 3 -2.13 -3.90 -6.85
CA ILE A 3 -0.98 -4.79 -6.64
C ILE A 3 0.19 -4.02 -6.04
N VAL A 4 0.81 -4.63 -5.03
CA VAL A 4 2.05 -4.19 -4.38
C VAL A 4 3.05 -5.33 -4.51
N GLN A 5 4.27 -5.02 -4.92
CA GLN A 5 5.35 -5.99 -5.04
C GLN A 5 6.55 -5.53 -4.24
N VAL A 6 7.18 -6.44 -3.52
CA VAL A 6 8.45 -6.22 -2.84
C VAL A 6 9.46 -7.20 -3.41
N SER A 7 10.57 -6.67 -3.92
CA SER A 7 11.71 -7.48 -4.35
C SER A 7 12.97 -7.12 -3.58
N SER A 8 13.89 -8.06 -3.47
CA SER A 8 15.16 -7.85 -2.81
C SER A 8 16.27 -8.70 -3.43
N THR A 9 17.49 -8.16 -3.48
CA THR A 9 18.69 -8.92 -3.82
C THR A 9 19.26 -9.72 -2.65
N ASN A 10 18.71 -9.55 -1.43
CA ASN A 10 19.15 -10.30 -0.24
C ASN A 10 18.69 -11.77 -0.34
N PRO A 11 19.60 -12.76 -0.31
CA PRO A 11 19.23 -14.17 -0.39
C PRO A 11 18.40 -14.65 0.81
N GLN A 12 18.39 -13.90 1.91
CA GLN A 12 17.60 -14.15 3.11
C GLN A 12 16.29 -13.34 3.14
N PHE A 13 15.87 -12.74 2.03
CA PHE A 13 14.66 -11.91 1.90
C PHE A 13 13.43 -12.52 2.58
N SER A 14 13.18 -13.82 2.36
CA SER A 14 12.04 -14.53 2.92
C SER A 14 11.98 -14.51 4.45
N PHE A 15 13.15 -14.53 5.09
CA PHE A 15 13.26 -14.43 6.53
C PHE A 15 13.10 -13.01 7.06
N LEU A 16 13.45 -12.00 6.27
CA LEU A 16 13.26 -10.59 6.63
C LEU A 16 11.77 -10.25 6.67
N ILE A 17 11.02 -10.67 5.64
CA ILE A 17 9.58 -10.42 5.58
C ILE A 17 8.74 -11.49 6.30
N LYS A 18 9.39 -12.50 6.89
CA LYS A 18 8.75 -13.64 7.58
C LYS A 18 7.70 -14.35 6.72
N LYS A 19 7.98 -14.55 5.44
CA LYS A 19 7.11 -15.25 4.48
C LYS A 19 7.83 -16.44 3.88
N ASN A 20 7.25 -17.63 3.98
CA ASN A 20 7.84 -18.85 3.45
C ASN A 20 7.52 -19.03 1.95
N PRO A 21 8.53 -19.11 1.05
CA PRO A 21 8.32 -19.36 -0.39
C PRO A 21 7.57 -20.66 -0.70
N ASN A 22 7.69 -21.67 0.17
CA ASN A 22 7.08 -22.98 -0.01
C ASN A 22 5.64 -23.06 0.50
N SER A 23 5.11 -21.99 1.12
CA SER A 23 3.77 -22.00 1.72
C SER A 23 2.62 -21.77 0.73
N GLY A 24 2.94 -21.53 -0.55
CA GLY A 24 1.94 -21.18 -1.56
C GLY A 24 1.33 -19.80 -1.34
N MET A 25 0.10 -19.61 -1.82
CA MET A 25 -0.61 -18.33 -1.74
C MET A 25 -1.22 -18.11 -0.34
N GLN A 26 -0.93 -16.94 0.24
CA GLN A 26 -1.47 -16.50 1.53
C GLN A 26 -2.69 -15.61 1.31
N LEU A 27 -3.80 -15.92 1.98
CA LEU A 27 -5.02 -15.13 1.90
C LEU A 27 -5.21 -14.30 3.18
N ARG A 28 -5.63 -13.05 3.02
CA ARG A 28 -5.99 -12.13 4.10
C ARG A 28 -7.24 -11.35 3.70
N SER A 29 -8.22 -11.27 4.59
CA SER A 29 -9.35 -10.36 4.42
C SER A 29 -8.88 -8.94 4.73
N VAL A 30 -9.05 -8.03 3.77
CA VAL A 30 -8.67 -6.63 3.90
C VAL A 30 -9.90 -5.79 3.64
N ARG A 31 -10.43 -5.17 4.70
CA ARG A 31 -11.74 -4.47 4.67
C ARG A 31 -12.84 -5.40 4.15
N LYS A 32 -13.45 -5.07 2.99
CA LYS A 32 -14.52 -5.86 2.36
C LYS A 32 -14.01 -6.79 1.27
N GLY A 33 -12.73 -6.70 0.88
CA GLY A 33 -12.12 -7.54 -0.14
C GLY A 33 -11.17 -8.59 0.40
N MET A 34 -10.49 -9.26 -0.53
CA MET A 34 -9.47 -10.26 -0.26
C MET A 34 -8.13 -9.85 -0.87
N ALA A 35 -7.09 -9.94 -0.05
CA ALA A 35 -5.70 -9.83 -0.48
C ALA A 35 -5.04 -11.22 -0.57
N TYR A 36 -4.23 -11.38 -1.60
CA TYR A 36 -3.54 -12.59 -1.98
C TYR A 36 -2.05 -12.29 -2.02
N GLY A 37 -1.27 -12.95 -1.17
CA GLY A 37 0.17 -12.80 -1.10
C GLY A 37 0.88 -14.04 -1.65
N TRP A 38 1.83 -13.88 -2.57
CA TRP A 38 2.58 -15.02 -3.11
C TRP A 38 3.96 -14.63 -3.61
N TYR A 39 4.86 -15.60 -3.68
CA TYR A 39 6.15 -15.44 -4.34
C TYR A 39 6.04 -15.75 -5.83
N THR A 40 6.54 -14.87 -6.69
CA THR A 40 6.78 -15.21 -8.11
C THR A 40 8.08 -15.99 -8.26
N ASN A 41 9.08 -15.65 -7.44
CA ASN A 41 10.36 -16.33 -7.28
C ASN A 41 10.86 -16.08 -5.85
N GLU A 42 12.01 -16.61 -5.45
CA GLU A 42 12.54 -16.48 -4.09
C GLU A 42 12.86 -15.04 -3.66
N GLN A 43 13.02 -14.13 -4.61
CA GLN A 43 13.45 -12.74 -4.40
C GLN A 43 12.30 -11.72 -4.54
N THR A 44 11.09 -12.16 -4.92
CA THR A 44 9.96 -11.26 -5.21
C THR A 44 8.67 -11.77 -4.60
N TYR A 45 8.12 -11.00 -3.66
CA TYR A 45 6.82 -11.23 -3.04
C TYR A 45 5.78 -10.23 -3.54
N ASN A 46 4.61 -10.70 -3.91
CA ASN A 46 3.51 -9.91 -4.43
C ASN A 46 2.35 -9.94 -3.47
N VAL A 47 1.60 -8.84 -3.41
CA VAL A 47 0.32 -8.72 -2.74
C VAL A 47 -0.66 -8.13 -3.73
N TYR A 48 -1.68 -8.90 -4.08
CA TYR A 48 -2.75 -8.48 -4.96
C TYR A 48 -4.05 -8.38 -4.17
N PHE A 49 -4.82 -7.33 -4.40
CA PHE A 49 -6.11 -7.13 -3.77
C PHE A 49 -7.25 -7.10 -4.78
N LYS A 50 -8.24 -7.95 -4.51
CA LYS A 50 -9.53 -7.96 -5.16
C LYS A 50 -10.56 -7.44 -4.16
N ASP A 51 -11.24 -6.35 -4.51
CA ASP A 51 -12.36 -5.85 -3.68
C ASP A 51 -13.56 -6.80 -3.78
N ALA A 52 -14.53 -6.65 -2.88
CA ALA A 52 -15.82 -7.33 -3.00
C ALA A 52 -16.54 -6.92 -4.28
N ASP A 53 -17.29 -7.86 -4.87
CA ASP A 53 -18.01 -7.60 -6.11
C ASP A 53 -19.09 -6.51 -5.89
N ASN A 54 -19.83 -6.57 -4.77
CA ASN A 54 -20.97 -5.70 -4.46
C ASN A 54 -20.72 -4.65 -3.36
N GLU A 55 -19.55 -4.62 -2.73
CA GLU A 55 -19.21 -3.64 -1.68
C GLU A 55 -17.94 -2.86 -2.06
N ILE A 56 -17.78 -1.65 -1.53
CA ILE A 56 -16.62 -0.78 -1.82
C ILE A 56 -15.76 -0.65 -0.56
N SER A 57 -14.51 -1.16 -0.61
CA SER A 57 -13.58 -1.07 0.52
C SER A 57 -13.04 0.34 0.76
N TYR A 58 -12.90 1.14 -0.30
CA TYR A 58 -12.26 2.45 -0.28
C TYR A 58 -13.16 3.51 -0.93
N LYS A 59 -14.25 3.87 -0.25
CA LYS A 59 -15.20 4.87 -0.72
C LYS A 59 -14.53 6.24 -0.88
N GLN A 60 -14.85 6.97 -1.94
CA GLN A 60 -14.44 8.37 -2.09
C GLN A 60 -15.38 9.28 -1.28
N HIS A 61 -16.67 8.94 -1.26
CA HIS A 61 -17.70 9.63 -0.48
C HIS A 61 -18.40 8.68 0.50
N ALA A 62 -18.76 9.17 1.69
CA ALA A 62 -19.30 8.32 2.76
C ALA A 62 -20.59 7.57 2.38
N GLN A 63 -21.43 8.16 1.52
CA GLN A 63 -22.71 7.58 1.07
C GLN A 63 -22.60 6.70 -0.18
N GLU A 64 -21.38 6.40 -0.63
CA GLU A 64 -21.15 5.59 -1.82
C GLU A 64 -21.31 4.10 -1.49
N ASP A 65 -22.51 3.56 -1.68
CA ASP A 65 -22.81 2.14 -1.42
C ASP A 65 -22.74 1.27 -2.69
N PHE A 66 -22.95 1.87 -3.86
CA PHE A 66 -22.86 1.19 -5.15
C PHE A 66 -22.37 2.16 -6.22
N GLU A 67 -21.30 1.80 -6.91
CA GLU A 67 -20.75 2.59 -8.00
C GLU A 67 -20.31 1.65 -9.13
N TYR A 68 -20.90 1.84 -10.31
CA TYR A 68 -20.73 0.94 -11.47
C TYR A 68 -19.29 0.91 -11.99
N LEU A 69 -18.53 2.00 -11.81
CA LEU A 69 -17.13 2.12 -12.19
C LEU A 69 -16.33 2.83 -11.09
N ASN A 70 -16.25 2.20 -9.93
CA ASN A 70 -15.40 2.73 -8.86
C ASN A 70 -13.91 2.54 -9.22
N VAL A 71 -13.26 3.62 -9.66
CA VAL A 71 -11.82 3.62 -10.02
C VAL A 71 -10.91 3.56 -8.79
N SER A 72 -11.39 3.99 -7.60
CA SER A 72 -10.60 3.98 -6.37
C SER A 72 -10.23 2.56 -5.93
N ARG A 73 -11.05 1.56 -6.32
CA ARG A 73 -10.76 0.12 -6.16
C ARG A 73 -9.39 -0.27 -6.73
N TYR A 74 -8.83 0.49 -7.67
CA TYR A 74 -7.62 0.12 -8.40
C TYR A 74 -6.37 0.90 -7.97
N ASN A 75 -6.55 2.10 -7.46
CA ASN A 75 -5.44 3.05 -7.29
C ASN A 75 -5.47 3.81 -5.95
N THR A 76 -6.37 3.48 -5.03
CA THR A 76 -6.39 4.14 -3.72
C THR A 76 -5.04 4.03 -3.00
N PRO A 77 -4.47 5.14 -2.48
CA PRO A 77 -3.21 5.12 -1.74
C PRO A 77 -3.33 4.39 -0.40
N LEU A 78 -4.56 4.17 0.10
CA LEU A 78 -4.81 3.49 1.36
C LEU A 78 -4.56 1.98 1.28
N PHE A 79 -4.72 1.37 0.10
CA PHE A 79 -4.50 -0.06 -0.03
C PHE A 79 -3.04 -0.46 0.19
N PRO A 80 -2.04 0.18 -0.45
CA PRO A 80 -0.64 -0.13 -0.18
C PRO A 80 -0.27 -0.04 1.30
N LEU A 81 -0.80 0.93 2.04
CA LEU A 81 -0.58 1.06 3.48
C LEU A 81 -1.17 -0.12 4.27
N ASN A 82 -2.38 -0.55 3.92
CA ASN A 82 -2.99 -1.74 4.52
C ASN A 82 -2.22 -3.01 4.17
N ALA A 83 -1.80 -3.17 2.91
CA ALA A 83 -0.98 -4.30 2.48
C ALA A 83 0.34 -4.36 3.26
N ILE A 84 0.99 -3.21 3.48
CA ILE A 84 2.19 -3.11 4.30
C ILE A 84 1.94 -3.57 5.73
N ASN A 85 0.88 -3.10 6.37
CA ASN A 85 0.55 -3.52 7.73
C ASN A 85 0.20 -5.02 7.82
N ASP A 86 -0.58 -5.54 6.88
CA ASP A 86 -1.09 -6.92 6.96
C ASP A 86 -0.07 -7.97 6.54
N PHE A 87 0.77 -7.67 5.54
CA PHE A 87 1.75 -8.61 4.98
C PHE A 87 3.17 -8.35 5.46
N PHE A 88 3.53 -7.11 5.80
CA PHE A 88 4.90 -6.71 6.09
C PHE A 88 5.05 -6.03 7.47
N SER A 89 4.17 -6.31 8.43
CA SER A 89 4.30 -5.73 9.79
C SER A 89 5.51 -6.24 10.57
N ALA A 90 6.05 -7.42 10.27
CA ALA A 90 7.21 -7.96 10.96
C ALA A 90 8.46 -7.08 10.83
N PRO A 91 8.94 -6.74 9.62
CA PRO A 91 10.10 -5.86 9.45
C PRO A 91 9.86 -4.44 9.96
N LEU A 92 8.60 -3.98 10.07
CA LEU A 92 8.28 -2.66 10.63
C LEU A 92 8.38 -2.58 12.15
N LYS A 93 8.29 -3.72 12.85
CA LYS A 93 8.28 -3.75 14.32
C LYS A 93 9.66 -3.93 14.92
N ALA A 94 10.54 -4.64 14.22
CA ALA A 94 11.89 -4.90 14.66
C ALA A 94 12.81 -5.06 13.45
N GLN A 95 13.97 -4.41 13.50
CA GLN A 95 15.03 -4.63 12.53
C GLN A 95 15.62 -6.02 12.76
N ASP A 96 15.75 -6.80 11.69
CA ASP A 96 16.30 -8.14 11.72
C ASP A 96 17.81 -8.08 11.45
N GLU A 97 18.64 -8.82 12.19
CA GLU A 97 20.11 -8.77 12.07
C GLU A 97 20.62 -9.18 10.68
N ARG A 98 19.80 -9.91 9.91
CA ARG A 98 20.11 -10.32 8.54
C ARG A 98 19.91 -9.19 7.52
N ASP A 99 19.26 -8.11 7.93
CA ASP A 99 19.12 -6.89 7.14
C ASP A 99 20.41 -6.08 7.22
N THR A 100 21.35 -6.47 6.35
CA THR A 100 22.71 -5.92 6.29
C THR A 100 22.89 -5.06 5.04
N GLU A 101 23.85 -4.14 5.10
CA GLU A 101 24.16 -3.25 3.98
C GLU A 101 24.64 -4.02 2.73
N GLY A 102 24.46 -3.41 1.55
CA GLY A 102 24.92 -3.97 0.27
C GLY A 102 23.85 -4.72 -0.52
N TYR A 103 22.65 -4.88 0.03
CA TYR A 103 21.49 -5.40 -0.70
C TYR A 103 20.55 -4.28 -1.13
N GLU A 104 19.90 -4.49 -2.28
CA GLU A 104 18.92 -3.57 -2.83
C GLU A 104 17.52 -4.14 -2.59
N HIS A 105 16.60 -3.28 -2.14
CA HIS A 105 15.21 -3.60 -1.91
C HIS A 105 14.34 -2.65 -2.73
N THR A 106 13.34 -3.19 -3.41
CA THR A 106 12.43 -2.40 -4.25
C THR A 106 11.01 -2.67 -3.82
N LEU A 107 10.28 -1.60 -3.48
CA LEU A 107 8.83 -1.62 -3.32
C LEU A 107 8.21 -1.02 -4.59
N PHE A 108 7.43 -1.82 -5.30
CA PHE A 108 6.73 -1.42 -6.50
C PHE A 108 5.22 -1.36 -6.26
N ILE A 109 4.63 -0.20 -6.51
CA ILE A 109 3.18 0.05 -6.45
C ILE A 109 2.75 0.42 -7.86
N ASN A 110 1.96 -0.43 -8.51
CA ASN A 110 1.67 -0.31 -9.95
C ASN A 110 0.92 0.99 -10.30
N MET A 111 -0.09 1.34 -9.51
CA MET A 111 -0.91 2.53 -9.75
C MET A 111 -1.35 3.13 -8.43
N ILE A 112 -1.11 4.42 -8.26
CA ILE A 112 -1.55 5.18 -7.10
C ILE A 112 -2.18 6.50 -7.55
N HIS A 113 -3.35 6.80 -7.02
CA HIS A 113 -4.02 8.07 -7.22
C HIS A 113 -3.47 9.07 -6.22
N ILE A 114 -2.97 10.19 -6.73
CA ILE A 114 -2.49 11.32 -5.94
C ILE A 114 -3.29 12.54 -6.39
N GLU A 115 -4.19 12.99 -5.53
CA GLU A 115 -4.86 14.27 -5.72
C GLU A 115 -3.97 15.36 -5.09
N ARG A 116 -3.50 16.29 -5.93
CA ARG A 116 -2.73 17.44 -5.44
C ARG A 116 -3.72 18.56 -5.17
N GLU A 117 -3.97 18.87 -3.89
CA GLU A 117 -4.71 20.08 -3.55
C GLU A 117 -3.99 21.28 -4.15
N ARG A 118 -4.69 22.04 -4.99
CA ARG A 118 -4.27 23.40 -5.34
C ARG A 118 -4.30 24.20 -4.04
N VAL A 119 -3.14 24.69 -3.60
CA VAL A 119 -3.09 25.84 -2.68
C VAL A 119 -4.00 26.91 -3.28
N ARG A 120 -5.07 27.27 -2.57
CA ARG A 120 -5.92 28.39 -2.97
C ARG A 120 -5.02 29.62 -3.07
N GLU A 121 -4.84 30.16 -4.27
CA GLU A 121 -4.40 31.54 -4.47
C GLU A 121 -5.50 32.48 -3.97
N GLY A 122 -5.65 32.57 -2.66
CA GLY A 122 -6.39 33.65 -2.02
C GLY A 122 -5.44 34.82 -1.78
N PRO A 123 -5.88 36.08 -1.94
CA PRO A 123 -5.03 37.22 -1.66
C PRO A 123 -4.64 37.19 -0.19
N VAL A 124 -3.34 37.03 0.08
CA VAL A 124 -2.77 37.21 1.42
C VAL A 124 -2.86 38.71 1.72
N SER A 125 -3.92 39.12 2.41
CA SER A 125 -4.00 40.47 2.96
C SER A 125 -3.02 40.56 4.14
N PHE A 126 -1.93 41.28 3.96
CA PHE A 126 -1.05 41.66 5.05
C PHE A 126 -1.76 42.72 5.88
N ALA A 127 -2.16 42.38 7.11
CA ALA A 127 -2.58 43.36 8.09
C ALA A 127 -1.35 44.22 8.46
N GLN A 128 -1.34 45.48 8.04
CA GLN A 128 -0.40 46.46 8.57
C GLN A 128 -0.75 46.70 10.05
N ILE A 129 0.05 46.12 10.95
CA ILE A 129 0.08 46.52 12.35
C ILE A 129 0.98 47.76 12.42
N GLY A 130 0.36 48.93 12.23
CA GLY A 130 0.96 50.22 12.56
C GLY A 130 0.69 50.55 14.02
N SER A 131 1.74 50.50 14.84
CA SER A 131 1.76 50.87 16.25
C SER A 131 1.78 52.39 16.45
N LYS A 132 0.83 52.88 17.27
CA LYS A 132 0.72 54.18 17.97
C LYS A 132 0.77 55.47 17.15
#